data_AF-A0AAX6MNG0-F1
#
_entry.id   AF-A0AAX6MNG0-F1
#
_cell.length_a   1.000
_cell.length_b   1.000
_cell.length_c   1.000
_cell.angle_alpha   90.00
_cell.angle_beta   90.00
_cell.angle_gamma   90.00
#
_symmetry.space_group_name_H-M   'P 1'
#
loop_
_entity.id
_entity.type
_entity.pdbx_description
1 polymer ?
#
loop_
_entity_poly.entity_id
_entity_poly.type
_entity_poly.pdbx_seq_one_letter_code
_entity_poly.pdbx_strand_id
1 'polypeptide(L)'
;MISFVHGANVAIAHLQHEAALARPWTESARQAGRPFVVTDPNPPITYSDLYNAIGTLSVHPFRIIKVPPVLMLLLSHAVEIYTELPFKYPLLRRVLPELRGDIKHLKPGIFSICTHLIASDDEIRKSTSQGGLGYTGVLTTLEGMTLEILEWNREHVDDVKVKKTYTTSVSLAENIQKLWAVRSNSGRNLVPSW
;
A
#
# COMPACT_ATOMS: atom_id res chain seq x y z
N MET A 1 -16.95 4.92 2.07
CA MET A 1 -15.96 5.99 2.29
C MET A 1 -14.79 5.34 2.98
N ILE A 2 -13.68 5.22 2.29
CA ILE A 2 -12.49 4.52 2.76
C ILE A 2 -11.42 5.59 2.97
N SER A 3 -10.76 5.56 4.11
CA SER A 3 -9.61 6.42 4.38
C SER A 3 -8.40 5.84 3.67
N PHE A 4 -8.00 6.46 2.56
CA PHE A 4 -6.70 6.20 1.96
C PHE A 4 -5.66 7.13 2.58
N VAL A 5 -4.38 6.76 2.50
CA VAL A 5 -3.29 7.62 2.93
C VAL A 5 -2.15 7.50 1.93
N HIS A 6 -1.59 8.64 1.53
CA HIS A 6 -0.45 8.64 0.63
C HIS A 6 0.81 8.11 1.34
N GLY A 7 1.62 7.31 0.64
CA GLY A 7 2.83 6.69 1.24
C GLY A 7 3.82 7.71 1.83
N ALA A 8 3.92 8.90 1.24
CA ALA A 8 4.77 9.97 1.77
C ALA A 8 4.34 10.46 3.16
N ASN A 9 3.04 10.54 3.43
CA ASN A 9 2.52 10.93 4.74
C ASN A 9 2.91 9.89 5.81
N VAL A 10 2.79 8.61 5.47
CA VAL A 10 3.20 7.49 6.34
C VAL A 10 4.71 7.55 6.59
N ALA A 11 5.51 7.76 5.55
CA ALA A 11 6.96 7.88 5.68
C ALA A 11 7.38 9.04 6.60
N ILE A 12 6.75 10.22 6.46
CA ILE A 12 7.02 11.37 7.34
C ILE A 12 6.67 11.05 8.79
N ALA A 13 5.48 10.46 9.02
CA ALA A 13 5.06 10.07 10.36
C ALA A 13 6.04 9.07 11.00
N HIS A 14 6.53 8.10 10.21
CA HIS A 14 7.56 7.15 10.65
C HIS A 14 8.88 7.86 11.01
N LEU A 15 9.38 8.75 10.16
CA LEU A 15 10.61 9.51 10.45
C LEU A 15 10.47 10.40 11.68
N GLN A 16 9.29 11.02 11.88
CA GLN A 16 9.00 11.81 13.08
C GLN A 16 8.94 10.93 14.33
N HIS A 17 8.41 9.72 14.23
CA HIS A 17 8.41 8.75 15.32
C HIS A 17 9.83 8.32 15.69
N GLU A 18 10.65 7.96 14.70
CA GLU A 18 12.06 7.62 14.89
C GLU A 18 12.84 8.78 15.52
N ALA A 19 12.63 10.01 15.04
CA ALA A 19 13.26 11.21 15.60
C ALA A 19 12.82 11.49 17.05
N ALA A 20 11.58 11.16 17.42
CA ALA A 20 11.11 11.26 18.79
C ALA A 20 11.76 10.19 19.69
N LEU A 21 11.92 8.96 19.20
CA LEU A 21 12.55 7.86 19.93
C LEU A 21 14.07 8.01 20.08
N ALA A 22 14.73 8.72 19.15
CA ALA A 22 16.16 8.99 19.22
C ALA A 22 16.56 9.93 20.39
N ARG A 23 15.58 10.61 21.01
CA ARG A 23 15.81 11.48 22.17
C ARG A 23 16.02 10.66 23.45
N PRO A 24 16.65 11.26 24.50
CA PRO A 24 16.81 10.60 25.79
C PRO A 24 15.49 10.04 26.32
N TRP A 25 15.55 8.90 27.01
CA TRP A 25 14.37 8.17 27.50
C TRP A 25 13.40 9.05 28.30
N THR A 26 13.91 10.01 29.07
CA THR A 26 13.12 10.97 29.84
C THR A 26 12.15 11.79 28.98
N GLU A 27 12.48 12.01 27.71
CA GLU A 27 11.64 12.72 26.74
C GLU A 27 10.85 11.78 25.82
N SER A 28 11.45 10.64 25.44
CA SER A 28 10.88 9.72 24.43
C SER A 28 9.92 8.67 25.00
N ALA A 29 9.90 8.47 26.33
CA ALA A 29 9.05 7.47 26.99
C ALA A 29 7.55 7.65 26.71
N ARG A 30 7.09 8.86 26.39
CA ARG A 30 5.66 9.14 26.08
C ARG A 30 5.24 8.64 24.70
N GLN A 31 6.19 8.46 23.79
CA GLN A 31 5.98 8.01 22.42
C GLN A 31 6.31 6.53 22.24
N ALA A 32 7.18 5.98 23.08
CA ALA A 32 7.59 4.57 23.02
C ALA A 32 6.41 3.62 23.21
N GLY A 33 6.24 2.67 22.30
CA GLY A 33 5.19 1.63 22.38
C GLY A 33 3.76 2.12 22.12
N ARG A 34 3.58 3.39 21.74
CA ARG A 34 2.26 3.96 21.49
C ARG A 34 1.85 3.81 20.02
N PRO A 35 0.67 3.25 19.72
CA PRO A 35 0.16 3.24 18.35
C PRO A 35 -0.31 4.64 17.96
N PHE A 36 0.07 5.08 16.77
CA PHE A 36 -0.40 6.33 16.16
C PHE A 36 -1.13 6.03 14.85
N VAL A 37 -2.23 6.74 14.63
CA VAL A 37 -3.01 6.67 13.41
C VAL A 37 -2.61 7.84 12.52
N VAL A 38 -2.29 7.55 11.26
CA VAL A 38 -1.87 8.54 10.26
C VAL A 38 -2.97 8.65 9.22
N THR A 39 -3.47 9.86 8.99
CA THR A 39 -4.44 10.15 7.92
C THR A 39 -3.94 11.28 7.05
N ASP A 40 -4.60 11.47 5.91
CA ASP A 40 -4.42 12.66 5.09
C ASP A 40 -5.12 13.88 5.75
N PRO A 41 -4.76 15.13 5.38
CA PRO A 41 -5.28 16.32 6.04
C PRO A 41 -6.71 16.70 5.62
N ASN A 42 -7.31 16.01 4.64
CA ASN A 42 -8.61 16.33 4.06
C ASN A 42 -9.62 15.23 4.41
N PRO A 43 -10.95 15.47 4.38
CA PRO A 43 -11.92 14.40 4.57
C PRO A 43 -11.73 13.26 3.55
N PRO A 44 -12.09 12.01 3.92
CA PRO A 44 -11.87 10.87 3.05
C PRO A 44 -12.66 11.01 1.74
N ILE A 45 -12.01 10.70 0.63
CA ILE A 45 -12.63 10.77 -0.70
C ILE A 45 -13.63 9.64 -0.93
N THR A 46 -14.54 9.85 -1.88
CA THR A 46 -15.41 8.78 -2.38
C THR A 46 -14.81 8.11 -3.61
N TYR A 47 -15.24 6.88 -3.91
CA TYR A 47 -14.89 6.24 -5.18
C TYR A 47 -15.39 7.03 -6.39
N SER A 48 -16.45 7.84 -6.25
CA SER A 48 -16.91 8.72 -7.33
C SER A 48 -15.86 9.77 -7.67
N ASP A 49 -15.23 10.36 -6.66
CA ASP A 49 -14.17 11.36 -6.86
C ASP A 49 -12.96 10.74 -7.57
N LEU A 50 -12.61 9.51 -7.19
CA LEU A 50 -11.55 8.75 -7.87
C LEU A 50 -11.90 8.48 -9.33
N TYR A 51 -13.09 7.97 -9.62
CA TYR A 51 -13.52 7.71 -11.00
C TYR A 51 -13.60 8.98 -11.84
N ASN A 52 -14.01 10.10 -11.23
CA ASN A 52 -14.01 11.41 -11.89
C ASN A 52 -12.58 11.88 -12.21
N ALA A 53 -11.64 11.72 -11.26
CA ALA A 53 -10.23 12.06 -11.48
C ALA A 53 -9.62 11.23 -12.63
N ILE A 54 -9.85 9.91 -12.62
CA ILE A 54 -9.39 9.02 -13.71
C ILE A 54 -10.02 9.43 -15.04
N GLY A 55 -11.35 9.62 -15.09
CA GLY A 55 -12.03 9.99 -16.33
C GLY A 55 -11.65 11.36 -16.88
N THR A 56 -11.20 12.29 -16.02
CA THR A 56 -10.81 13.64 -16.41
C THR A 56 -9.35 13.73 -16.84
N LEU A 57 -8.46 13.00 -16.15
CA LEU A 57 -7.01 13.13 -16.32
C LEU A 57 -6.39 12.03 -17.18
N SER A 58 -6.99 10.84 -17.27
CA SER A 58 -6.45 9.73 -18.08
C SER A 58 -6.49 10.06 -19.57
N VAL A 59 -5.35 9.90 -20.25
CA VAL A 59 -5.27 9.99 -21.71
C VAL A 59 -5.88 8.75 -22.38
N HIS A 60 -5.87 7.63 -21.66
CA HIS A 60 -6.36 6.33 -22.15
C HIS A 60 -7.84 6.12 -21.84
N PRO A 61 -8.57 5.39 -22.71
CA PRO A 61 -9.99 5.14 -22.52
C PRO A 61 -10.24 4.27 -21.28
N PHE A 62 -11.02 4.79 -20.34
CA PHE A 62 -11.41 4.10 -19.12
C PHE A 62 -12.91 3.79 -19.13
N ARG A 63 -13.29 2.54 -18.80
CA ARG A 63 -14.69 2.11 -18.68
C ARG A 63 -14.97 1.55 -17.30
N ILE A 64 -15.93 2.16 -16.62
CA ILE A 64 -16.39 1.71 -15.30
C ILE A 64 -17.41 0.60 -15.48
N ILE A 65 -17.13 -0.58 -14.94
CA ILE A 65 -18.08 -1.69 -14.86
C ILE A 65 -18.57 -1.79 -13.41
N LYS A 66 -19.85 -1.49 -13.19
CA LYS A 66 -20.47 -1.60 -11.87
C LYS A 66 -21.00 -3.02 -11.68
N VAL A 67 -20.32 -3.82 -10.87
CA VAL A 67 -20.77 -5.16 -10.50
C VAL A 67 -21.61 -5.05 -9.21
N PRO A 68 -22.81 -5.67 -9.14
CA PRO A 68 -23.60 -5.70 -7.92
C PRO A 68 -22.82 -6.32 -6.74
N PRO A 69 -22.67 -5.62 -5.59
CA PRO A 69 -21.89 -6.12 -4.45
C PRO A 69 -22.38 -7.47 -3.92
N VAL A 70 -23.69 -7.70 -3.96
CA VAL A 70 -24.31 -8.97 -3.52
C VAL A 70 -23.80 -10.16 -4.32
N LEU A 71 -23.61 -10.02 -5.63
CA LEU A 71 -23.09 -11.09 -6.47
C LEU A 71 -21.65 -11.44 -6.10
N MET A 72 -20.82 -10.42 -5.86
CA MET A 72 -19.44 -10.61 -5.42
C MET A 72 -19.36 -11.26 -4.03
N LEU A 73 -20.26 -10.88 -3.12
CA LEU A 73 -20.34 -11.47 -1.78
C LEU A 73 -20.77 -12.94 -1.83
N LEU A 74 -21.81 -13.29 -2.61
CA LEU A 74 -22.25 -14.67 -2.79
C LEU A 74 -21.15 -15.54 -3.41
N LEU A 75 -20.45 -15.01 -4.43
CA LEU A 75 -19.31 -15.69 -5.03
C LEU A 75 -18.21 -15.95 -4.00
N SER A 76 -17.96 -14.99 -3.09
CA SER A 76 -16.94 -15.15 -2.05
C SER A 76 -17.27 -16.25 -1.04
N HIS A 77 -18.55 -16.41 -0.68
CA HIS A 77 -18.99 -17.54 0.15
C HIS A 77 -18.85 -18.87 -0.60
N ALA A 78 -19.15 -18.92 -1.90
CA ALA A 78 -18.96 -20.12 -2.71
C ALA A 78 -17.47 -20.52 -2.77
N VAL A 79 -16.58 -19.55 -2.95
CA VAL A 79 -15.12 -19.75 -2.93
C VAL A 79 -14.66 -20.22 -1.55
N GLU A 80 -15.10 -19.58 -0.48
CA GLU A 80 -14.76 -19.96 0.89
C GLU A 80 -15.16 -21.42 1.17
N ILE A 81 -16.43 -21.78 0.91
CA ILE A 81 -16.92 -23.15 1.05
C ILE A 81 -16.06 -24.10 0.23
N TYR A 82 -15.80 -23.81 -1.04
CA TYR A 82 -14.97 -24.66 -1.90
C TYR A 82 -13.56 -24.84 -1.34
N THR A 83 -12.94 -23.78 -0.82
CA THR A 83 -11.58 -23.86 -0.24
C THR A 83 -11.55 -24.60 1.10
N GLU A 84 -12.60 -24.52 1.91
CA GLU A 84 -12.64 -25.08 3.26
C GLU A 84 -13.16 -26.53 3.31
N LEU A 85 -13.98 -26.93 2.34
CA LEU A 85 -14.57 -28.27 2.27
C LEU A 85 -13.53 -29.41 2.26
N PRO A 86 -12.39 -29.32 1.53
CA PRO A 86 -11.34 -30.34 1.57
C PRO A 86 -10.62 -30.44 2.91
N PHE A 87 -10.57 -29.36 3.71
CA PHE A 87 -9.97 -29.39 5.05
C PHE A 87 -10.90 -30.08 6.06
N LYS A 88 -12.22 -29.88 5.92
CA LYS A 88 -13.21 -30.55 6.77
C LYS A 88 -13.43 -32.02 6.38
N TYR A 89 -13.34 -32.35 5.10
CA TYR A 89 -13.53 -33.70 4.58
C TYR A 89 -12.31 -34.14 3.75
N PRO A 90 -11.33 -34.85 4.33
CA PRO A 90 -10.07 -35.18 3.65
C PRO A 90 -10.24 -36.13 2.45
N LEU A 91 -11.36 -36.85 2.36
CA LEU A 91 -11.74 -37.64 1.18
C LEU A 91 -11.95 -36.76 -0.05
N LEU A 92 -12.53 -35.57 0.13
CA LEU A 92 -12.81 -34.62 -0.96
C LEU A 92 -11.53 -33.96 -1.50
N ARG A 93 -10.45 -33.91 -0.72
CA ARG A 93 -9.14 -33.41 -1.16
C ARG A 93 -8.54 -34.21 -2.33
N ARG A 94 -8.94 -35.48 -2.48
CA ARG A 94 -8.51 -36.31 -3.61
C ARG A 94 -9.28 -36.04 -4.91
N VAL A 95 -10.44 -35.40 -4.83
CA VAL A 95 -11.37 -35.23 -5.96
C VAL A 95 -11.49 -33.76 -6.38
N LEU A 96 -11.46 -32.83 -5.42
CA LEU A 96 -11.56 -31.40 -5.69
C LEU A 96 -10.17 -30.81 -5.99
N PRO A 97 -9.96 -30.23 -7.19
CA PRO A 97 -8.72 -29.54 -7.50
C PRO A 97 -8.57 -28.28 -6.66
N GLU A 98 -7.33 -27.96 -6.28
CA GLU A 98 -7.02 -26.74 -5.54
C GLU A 98 -7.25 -25.50 -6.42
N LEU A 99 -7.90 -24.47 -5.87
CA LEU A 99 -8.04 -23.17 -6.52
C LEU A 99 -6.67 -22.49 -6.64
N ARG A 100 -6.24 -22.26 -7.88
CA ARG A 100 -4.99 -21.55 -8.19
C ARG A 100 -5.24 -20.08 -8.48
N GLY A 101 -4.19 -19.27 -8.32
CA GLY A 101 -4.24 -17.83 -8.56
C GLY A 101 -4.94 -17.04 -7.46
N ASP A 102 -5.35 -15.82 -7.78
CA ASP A 102 -5.81 -14.84 -6.80
C ASP A 102 -7.25 -15.07 -6.32
N ILE A 103 -8.03 -15.86 -7.06
CA ILE A 103 -9.43 -16.16 -6.71
C ILE A 103 -9.57 -16.83 -5.34
N LYS A 104 -8.55 -17.57 -4.88
CA LYS A 104 -8.54 -18.21 -3.55
C LYS A 104 -8.61 -17.19 -2.40
N HIS A 105 -8.26 -15.93 -2.66
CA HIS A 105 -8.31 -14.83 -1.70
C HIS A 105 -9.68 -14.13 -1.68
N LEU A 106 -10.59 -14.44 -2.61
CA LEU A 106 -11.94 -13.92 -2.64
C LEU A 106 -12.80 -14.60 -1.56
N LYS A 107 -12.53 -14.27 -0.31
CA LYS A 107 -13.28 -14.72 0.86
C LYS A 107 -14.15 -13.58 1.40
N PRO A 108 -15.25 -13.86 2.11
CA PRO A 108 -16.14 -12.82 2.64
C PRO A 108 -15.42 -11.76 3.48
N GLY A 109 -14.37 -12.15 4.21
CA GLY A 109 -13.56 -11.23 5.01
C GLY A 109 -12.95 -10.06 4.24
N ILE A 110 -12.68 -10.19 2.94
CA ILE A 110 -12.11 -9.10 2.13
C ILE A 110 -13.09 -7.92 2.00
N PHE A 111 -14.40 -8.18 2.03
CA PHE A 111 -15.43 -7.14 1.95
C PHE A 111 -15.56 -6.35 3.26
N SER A 112 -15.07 -6.89 4.37
CA SER A 112 -15.01 -6.16 5.65
C SER A 112 -14.10 -4.93 5.55
N ILE A 113 -12.98 -5.04 4.82
CA ILE A 113 -12.04 -3.93 4.57
C ILE A 113 -12.69 -2.84 3.71
N CYS A 114 -13.70 -3.18 2.90
CA CYS A 114 -14.43 -2.22 2.08
C CYS A 114 -15.48 -1.40 2.88
N THR A 115 -15.61 -1.62 4.19
CA THR A 115 -16.56 -0.89 5.02
C THR A 115 -16.06 0.54 5.35
N HIS A 116 -16.99 1.40 5.78
CA HIS A 116 -16.72 2.82 5.98
C HIS A 116 -15.85 3.06 7.23
N LEU A 117 -14.54 3.01 7.08
CA LEU A 117 -13.59 3.31 8.15
C LEU A 117 -13.23 4.79 8.14
N ILE A 118 -13.54 5.48 9.25
CA ILE A 118 -13.11 6.84 9.53
C ILE A 118 -12.00 6.74 10.57
N ALA A 119 -10.81 7.21 10.21
CA ALA A 119 -9.67 7.29 11.09
C ALA A 119 -9.50 8.74 11.59
N SER A 120 -9.05 8.92 12.82
CA SER A 120 -8.65 10.22 13.37
C SER A 120 -7.16 10.20 13.69
N ASP A 121 -6.45 11.24 13.27
CA ASP A 121 -5.04 11.49 13.51
C ASP A 121 -4.81 12.54 14.63
N ASP A 122 -5.82 12.82 15.45
CA ASP A 122 -5.76 13.86 16.50
C ASP A 122 -4.61 13.62 17.49
N GLU A 123 -4.33 12.37 17.84
CA GLU A 123 -3.27 12.03 18.80
C GLU A 123 -1.86 12.20 18.24
N ILE A 124 -1.64 11.93 16.96
CA ILE A 124 -0.31 12.05 16.34
C ILE A 124 0.03 13.51 16.02
N ARG A 125 -0.99 14.35 15.76
CA ARG A 125 -0.84 15.79 15.49
C ARG A 125 -0.40 16.60 16.71
N LYS A 126 -0.67 16.11 17.92
CA LYS A 126 -0.21 16.75 19.17
C LYS A 126 1.31 16.89 19.18
N SER A 127 1.81 17.91 19.87
CA SER A 127 3.26 18.10 20.04
C SER A 127 3.90 16.91 20.76
N THR A 128 5.22 16.77 20.61
CA THR A 128 5.99 15.76 21.36
C THR A 128 5.88 15.94 22.88
N SER A 129 5.74 17.19 23.36
CA SER A 129 5.50 17.48 24.77
C SER A 129 4.15 16.94 25.27
N GLN A 130 3.14 16.86 24.41
CA GLN A 130 1.82 16.32 24.72
C GLN A 130 1.67 14.81 24.42
N GLY A 131 2.77 14.14 24.06
CA GLY A 131 2.77 12.71 23.75
C GLY A 131 2.39 12.35 22.31
N GLY A 132 2.25 13.35 21.42
CA GLY A 132 2.12 13.14 19.98
C GLY A 132 3.48 13.22 19.27
N LEU A 133 3.47 13.40 17.94
CA LEU A 133 4.66 13.52 17.10
C LEU A 133 4.77 14.86 16.36
N GLY A 134 3.75 15.73 16.45
CA GLY A 134 3.65 16.94 15.64
C GLY A 134 3.45 16.64 14.16
N TYR A 135 2.81 15.51 13.85
CA TYR A 135 2.55 15.11 12.47
C TYR A 135 1.66 16.12 11.75
N THR A 136 2.00 16.41 10.51
CA THR A 136 1.16 17.21 9.60
C THR A 136 1.21 16.55 8.23
N GLY A 137 0.06 16.13 7.73
CA GLY A 137 -0.06 15.55 6.39
C GLY A 137 0.33 16.56 5.31
N VAL A 138 1.13 16.12 4.34
CA VAL A 138 1.66 16.96 3.26
C VAL A 138 0.94 16.78 1.93
N LEU A 139 0.31 15.61 1.74
CA LEU A 139 -0.43 15.27 0.53
C LEU A 139 -1.82 14.76 0.90
N THR A 140 -2.82 15.22 0.17
CA THR A 140 -4.17 14.67 0.24
C THR A 140 -4.24 13.36 -0.56
N THR A 141 -5.22 12.51 -0.25
CA THR A 141 -5.47 11.32 -1.07
C THR A 141 -5.72 11.68 -2.53
N LEU A 142 -6.49 12.73 -2.81
CA LEU A 142 -6.85 13.10 -4.18
C LEU A 142 -5.63 13.60 -4.97
N GLU A 143 -4.74 14.37 -4.35
CA GLU A 143 -3.46 14.76 -4.96
C GLU A 143 -2.59 13.54 -5.24
N GLY A 144 -2.49 12.61 -4.29
CA GLY A 144 -1.79 11.35 -4.47
C GLY A 144 -2.33 10.56 -5.68
N MET A 145 -3.64 10.38 -5.75
CA MET A 145 -4.28 9.69 -6.88
C MET A 145 -4.06 10.42 -8.21
N THR A 146 -4.08 11.75 -8.19
CA THR A 146 -3.80 12.58 -9.37
C THR A 146 -2.37 12.39 -9.85
N LEU A 147 -1.40 12.37 -8.94
CA LEU A 147 0.01 12.12 -9.27
C LEU A 147 0.18 10.73 -9.92
N GLU A 148 -0.45 9.70 -9.37
CA GLU A 148 -0.42 8.35 -9.95
C GLU A 148 -1.01 8.31 -11.37
N ILE A 149 -2.12 9.01 -11.64
CA ILE A 149 -2.72 9.08 -12.98
C ILE A 149 -1.80 9.84 -13.95
N LEU A 150 -1.20 10.94 -13.50
CA LEU A 150 -0.28 11.72 -14.33
C LEU A 150 1.00 10.95 -14.66
N GLU A 151 1.53 10.19 -13.69
CA GLU A 151 2.67 9.32 -13.92
C GLU A 151 2.30 8.16 -14.86
N TRP A 152 1.15 7.53 -14.66
CA TRP A 152 0.63 6.53 -15.60
C TRP A 152 0.55 7.07 -17.02
N ASN A 153 0.01 8.27 -17.20
CA ASN A 153 -0.06 8.92 -18.51
C ASN A 153 1.33 9.09 -19.12
N ARG A 154 2.32 9.55 -18.35
CA ARG A 154 3.72 9.72 -18.77
C ARG A 154 4.36 8.40 -19.18
N GLU A 155 4.16 7.37 -18.37
CA GLU A 155 4.66 6.03 -18.65
C GLU A 155 4.05 5.46 -19.93
N HIS A 156 2.82 5.81 -20.27
CA HIS A 156 2.08 5.24 -21.40
C HIS A 156 1.88 6.22 -22.56
N VAL A 157 2.71 7.28 -22.68
CA VAL A 157 2.73 8.19 -23.85
C VAL A 157 3.20 7.46 -25.11
N ASP A 158 4.16 6.54 -24.96
CA ASP A 158 4.84 5.85 -26.07
C ASP A 158 4.49 4.36 -26.15
N ASP A 159 3.24 3.97 -25.92
CA ASP A 159 2.81 2.56 -25.90
C ASP A 159 2.78 1.89 -27.30
N VAL A 160 3.77 2.24 -28.14
CA VAL A 160 4.30 1.39 -29.21
C VAL A 160 5.10 0.24 -28.56
N LYS A 161 4.39 -0.84 -28.22
CA LYS A 161 4.92 -2.22 -28.15
C LYS A 161 6.28 -2.44 -27.45
N VAL A 162 6.55 -1.84 -26.29
CA VAL A 162 7.68 -2.31 -25.46
C VAL A 162 7.12 -2.90 -24.19
N LYS A 163 7.32 -4.22 -24.02
CA LYS A 163 6.99 -4.97 -22.81
C LYS A 163 7.78 -4.34 -21.66
N LYS A 164 7.16 -3.47 -20.85
CA LYS A 164 7.84 -2.82 -19.74
C LYS A 164 7.94 -3.80 -18.56
N THR A 165 9.16 -4.02 -18.11
CA THR A 165 9.45 -4.76 -16.88
C THR A 165 9.18 -3.82 -15.72
N TYR A 166 8.08 -4.01 -14.99
CA TYR A 166 7.79 -3.26 -13.78
C TYR A 166 8.93 -3.45 -12.77
N THR A 167 9.63 -2.37 -12.42
CA THR A 167 10.58 -2.38 -11.31
C THR A 167 9.79 -2.36 -10.01
N THR A 168 9.48 -3.55 -9.50
CA THR A 168 8.96 -3.69 -8.15
C THR A 168 10.03 -3.25 -7.14
N SER A 169 9.63 -2.93 -5.90
CA SER A 169 10.56 -2.65 -4.80
C SER A 169 11.61 -3.77 -4.61
N VAL A 170 11.25 -5.01 -4.94
CA VAL A 170 12.15 -6.18 -4.98
C VAL A 170 13.19 -6.03 -6.09
N SER A 171 12.80 -5.65 -7.31
CA SER A 171 13.73 -5.40 -8.42
C SER A 171 14.69 -4.24 -8.13
N LEU A 172 14.22 -3.18 -7.46
CA LEU A 172 15.08 -2.08 -7.02
C LEU A 172 16.07 -2.55 -5.94
N ALA A 173 15.63 -3.31 -4.95
CA ALA A 173 16.49 -3.86 -3.90
C ALA A 173 17.57 -4.80 -4.48
N GLU A 174 17.22 -5.64 -5.45
CA GLU A 174 18.16 -6.49 -6.18
C GLU A 174 19.18 -5.66 -6.97
N ASN A 175 18.75 -4.56 -7.61
CA ASN A 175 19.65 -3.66 -8.32
C ASN A 175 20.61 -2.95 -7.37
N ILE A 176 20.12 -2.50 -6.22
CA ILE A 176 20.96 -1.91 -5.16
C ILE A 176 21.98 -2.93 -4.65
N GLN A 177 21.58 -4.19 -4.40
CA GLN A 177 22.50 -5.26 -3.99
C GLN A 177 23.57 -5.55 -5.05
N LYS A 178 23.18 -5.60 -6.34
CA LYS A 178 24.12 -5.80 -7.46
C LYS A 178 25.13 -4.66 -7.54
N LEU A 179 24.68 -3.42 -7.45
CA LEU A 179 25.57 -2.24 -7.45
C LEU A 179 26.52 -2.24 -6.25
N TRP A 180 26.03 -2.69 -5.08
CA TRP A 180 26.85 -2.81 -3.88
C TRP A 180 27.91 -3.92 -4.01
N ALA A 181 27.59 -5.04 -4.63
CA ALA A 181 28.54 -6.12 -4.92
C ALA A 181 29.64 -5.70 -5.91
N VAL A 182 29.30 -4.91 -6.93
CA VAL A 182 30.26 -4.34 -7.89
C VAL A 182 31.23 -3.38 -7.19
N ARG A 183 30.73 -2.52 -6.29
CA ARG A 183 31.56 -1.62 -5.48
C ARG A 183 32.49 -2.38 -4.53
N SER A 184 32.01 -3.47 -3.91
CA SER A 184 32.80 -4.33 -3.03
C SER A 184 33.95 -5.06 -3.75
N ASN A 185 33.75 -5.46 -5.01
CA ASN A 185 34.80 -6.06 -5.83
C ASN A 185 35.82 -5.02 -6.34
N SER A 186 35.41 -3.78 -6.60
CA SER A 186 36.32 -2.70 -6.99
C SER A 186 37.22 -2.25 -5.82
N GLY A 187 36.73 -2.35 -4.58
CA GLY A 187 37.50 -2.03 -3.37
C GLY A 187 38.55 -3.06 -2.95
N ARG A 188 38.55 -4.29 -3.51
CA ARG A 188 39.55 -5.32 -3.20
C ARG A 188 40.85 -5.22 -4.01
N ASN A 189 40.91 -4.36 -5.03
CA ASN A 189 42.08 -4.19 -5.89
C ASN A 189 42.98 -2.99 -5.50
N LEU A 190 42.75 -2.36 -4.34
CA LEU A 190 43.49 -1.17 -3.89
C LEU A 190 44.31 -1.37 -2.61
N VAL A 191 44.61 -2.62 -2.23
CA VAL A 191 45.62 -2.89 -1.20
C VAL A 191 46.93 -3.23 -1.91
N PRO A 192 47.94 -2.35 -1.94
CA PRO A 192 49.25 -2.72 -2.44
C PRO A 192 49.88 -3.67 -1.42
N SER A 193 50.24 -4.87 -1.87
CA SER A 193 51.08 -5.79 -1.10
C SER A 193 52.49 -5.20 -1.00
N TRP A 194 52.81 -4.66 0.18
CA TRP A 194 54.18 -4.50 0.66
C TRP A 194 54.23 -5.05 2.08
#